data_AF-A0A938CT06-F1
#
_entry.id   AF-A0A938CT06-F1
#
_cell.length_a   1.000
_cell.length_b   1.000
_cell.length_c   1.000
_cell.angle_alpha   90.00
_cell.angle_beta   90.00
_cell.angle_gamma   90.00
#
_symmetry.space_group_name_H-M   'P 1'
#
loop_
_entity.id
_entity.type
_entity.pdbx_description
1 polymer ?
#
loop_
_entity_poly.entity_id
_entity_poly.type
_entity_poly.pdbx_seq_one_letter_code
_entity_poly.pdbx_strand_id
1 'polypeptide(L)' 'MSDAPPDRLSIDPRSPHFDAEALKRDIGIRFNGAEKNNVEEYCVSEGWIRVAAGKAKDRHGNPLLIKLTGKVEPYFRDQK' A
#
# COMPACT_ATOMS: atom_id res chain seq x y z
N MET A 1 18.15 -2.95 11.48
CA MET A 1 17.16 -2.23 10.68
C MET A 1 16.96 -3.05 9.43
N SER A 2 15.78 -3.64 9.21
CA SER A 2 15.50 -4.34 7.96
C SER A 2 15.38 -3.31 6.84
N ASP A 3 16.21 -3.45 5.81
CA ASP A 3 16.13 -2.64 4.59
C ASP A 3 14.96 -3.01 3.68
N ALA A 4 14.17 -4.00 4.07
CA ALA A 4 12.97 -4.41 3.35
C ALA A 4 11.70 -3.82 4.02
N PRO A 5 10.74 -3.31 3.23
CA PRO A 5 9.42 -2.96 3.73
C PRO A 5 8.67 -4.16 4.33
N PRO A 6 7.67 -3.93 5.20
CA PRO A 6 6.83 -5.00 5.75
C PRO A 6 6.13 -5.80 4.66
N ASP A 7 5.82 -7.08 4.94
CA ASP A 7 5.05 -7.93 4.01
C ASP A 7 3.64 -7.38 3.73
N ARG A 8 3.00 -6.81 4.75
CA ARG A 8 1.69 -6.18 4.67
C ARG A 8 1.72 -4.85 5.39
N LEU A 9 1.19 -3.82 4.75
CA LEU A 9 1.12 -2.48 5.31
C LEU A 9 -0.14 -1.77 4.79
N SER A 10 -0.78 -1.01 5.68
CA SER A 10 -1.91 -0.14 5.38
C SER A 10 -1.61 1.28 5.82
N ILE A 11 -2.12 2.26 5.07
CA ILE A 11 -2.03 3.67 5.45
C ILE A 11 -3.19 4.12 6.35
N ASP A 12 -4.24 3.29 6.50
CA ASP A 12 -5.38 3.58 7.37
C ASP A 12 -5.03 3.26 8.84
N PRO A 13 -5.03 4.26 9.75
CA PRO A 13 -4.75 4.04 11.18
C PRO A 13 -5.70 3.06 11.88
N ARG A 14 -6.86 2.77 11.28
CA ARG A 14 -7.84 1.82 11.80
C ARG A 14 -7.49 0.37 11.47
N SER A 15 -6.55 0.15 10.55
CA SER A 15 -6.11 -1.19 10.15
C SER A 15 -5.13 -1.78 11.17
N PRO A 16 -5.20 -3.09 11.46
CA PRO A 16 -4.19 -3.76 12.29
C PRO A 16 -2.81 -3.81 11.63
N HIS A 17 -2.71 -3.47 10.34
CA HIS A 17 -1.46 -3.42 9.57
C HIS A 17 -0.99 -1.98 9.35
N PHE A 18 -1.44 -1.04 10.17
CA PHE A 18 -0.92 0.32 10.17
C PHE A 18 0.41 0.39 10.92
N ASP A 19 1.45 0.90 10.26
CA ASP A 19 2.76 1.14 10.88
C ASP A 19 3.28 2.53 10.46
N ALA A 20 3.24 3.46 11.42
CA ALA A 20 3.68 4.83 11.20
C ALA A 20 5.18 4.95 10.92
N GLU A 21 6.01 4.07 11.49
CA GLU A 21 7.47 4.12 11.30
C GLU A 21 7.84 3.66 9.89
N ALA A 22 7.18 2.61 9.39
CA ALA A 22 7.33 2.17 8.01
C ALA A 22 6.89 3.27 7.01
N LEU A 23 5.75 3.92 7.28
CA LEU A 23 5.21 4.98 6.41
C LEU A 23 6.09 6.24 6.37
N LYS A 24 6.80 6.56 7.47
CA LYS A 24 7.75 7.70 7.51
C LYS A 24 8.92 7.54 6.54
N ARG A 25 9.31 6.31 6.20
CA ARG A 25 10.42 6.03 5.27
C ARG A 25 10.06 6.18 3.79
N ASP A 26 8.82 6.61 3.50
CA ASP A 26 8.22 6.72 2.16
C ASP A 26 8.31 5.41 1.35
N ILE A 27 7.18 4.72 1.21
CA ILE A 27 7.13 3.41 0.56
C ILE A 27 6.55 3.56 -0.85
N GLY A 28 7.33 3.12 -1.85
CA GLY A 28 6.87 2.92 -3.22
C GLY A 28 6.44 1.48 -3.46
N ILE A 29 5.47 1.27 -4.36
CA ILE A 29 5.01 -0.06 -4.73
C ILE A 29 5.08 -0.21 -6.24
N ARG A 30 5.74 -1.27 -6.70
CA ARG A 30 5.67 -1.73 -8.07
C ARG A 30 4.70 -2.91 -8.13
N PHE A 31 3.62 -2.74 -8.88
CA PHE A 31 2.56 -3.72 -9.04
C PHE A 31 2.52 -4.20 -10.49
N ASN A 32 2.75 -5.50 -10.71
CA ASN A 32 2.87 -6.10 -12.05
C ASN A 32 3.85 -5.32 -12.96
N GLY A 33 4.98 -4.88 -12.41
CA GLY A 33 6.00 -4.12 -13.14
C GLY A 33 5.71 -2.61 -13.30
N ALA A 34 4.52 -2.14 -12.93
CA ALA A 34 4.16 -0.72 -13.00
C ALA A 34 4.20 -0.05 -11.61
N GLU A 35 4.76 1.15 -11.53
CA GLU A 35 4.77 1.91 -10.28
C GLU A 35 3.37 2.45 -9.94
N LYS A 36 2.98 2.29 -8.68
CA LYS A 36 1.71 2.77 -8.12
C LYS A 36 1.99 3.67 -6.93
N ASN A 37 1.30 4.80 -6.90
CA ASN A 37 1.42 5.85 -5.89
C ASN A 37 0.12 6.09 -5.11
N ASN A 38 -0.98 5.45 -5.51
CA ASN A 38 -2.31 5.57 -4.90
C ASN A 38 -2.73 4.28 -4.17
N VAL A 39 -1.74 3.57 -3.62
CA VAL A 39 -1.96 2.33 -2.87
C VAL A 39 -2.25 2.68 -1.41
N GLU A 40 -3.35 2.12 -0.93
CA GLU A 40 -3.88 2.33 0.42
C GLU A 40 -3.49 1.17 1.34
N GLU A 41 -3.35 -0.02 0.78
CA GLU A 41 -2.87 -1.20 1.48
C GLU A 41 -2.25 -2.19 0.48
N TYR A 42 -1.27 -2.97 0.91
CA TYR A 42 -0.73 -4.08 0.13
C TYR A 42 -0.44 -5.29 1.00
N CYS A 43 -0.43 -6.47 0.38
CA CYS A 43 0.09 -7.70 0.98
C CYS A 43 0.91 -8.45 -0.07
N VAL A 44 2.20 -8.68 0.22
CA VAL A 44 3.14 -9.36 -0.66
C VAL A 44 2.90 -10.86 -0.65
N SER A 45 2.77 -11.46 0.55
CA SER A 45 2.50 -12.90 0.70
C SER A 45 1.22 -13.35 0.01
N GLU A 46 0.16 -12.56 0.07
CA GLU A 46 -1.11 -12.86 -0.62
C GLU A 46 -1.18 -12.29 -2.06
N GLY A 47 -0.20 -11.49 -2.47
CA GLY A 47 -0.10 -10.96 -3.84
C GLY A 47 -1.23 -10.01 -4.24
N TRP A 48 -1.50 -8.96 -3.45
CA TRP A 48 -2.50 -7.96 -3.82
C TRP A 48 -2.22 -6.56 -3.28
N ILE A 49 -2.85 -5.58 -3.92
CA ILE A 49 -2.92 -4.19 -3.47
C ILE A 49 -4.37 -3.72 -3.38
N ARG A 50 -4.65 -2.77 -2.49
CA ARG A 50 -5.87 -1.97 -2.47
C ARG A 50 -5.53 -0.56 -2.91
N VAL A 51 -6.26 -0.06 -3.90
CA VAL A 51 -6.09 1.28 -4.45
C VAL A 51 -7.39 2.05 -4.37
N ALA A 52 -7.30 3.36 -4.17
CA ALA A 52 -8.47 4.23 -4.24
C ALA A 52 -9.02 4.28 -5.68
N ALA A 53 -10.32 4.05 -5.82
CA ALA A 53 -11.06 4.08 -7.08
C ALA A 53 -11.35 5.53 -7.54
N GLY A 54 -10.30 6.27 -7.87
CA GLY A 54 -10.40 7.67 -8.26
C GLY A 54 -11.02 8.52 -7.14
N LYS A 55 -12.12 9.23 -7.45
CA LYS A 55 -12.83 10.11 -6.50
C LYS A 55 -14.04 9.45 -5.82
N ALA A 56 -14.29 8.17 -6.09
CA ALA A 56 -15.43 7.47 -5.52
C ALA A 56 -15.26 7.32 -4.00
N LYS A 57 -16.36 7.53 -3.27
CA LYS A 57 -16.44 7.39 -1.82
C LYS A 57 -17.58 6.44 -1.44
N ASP A 58 -17.44 5.76 -0.32
CA ASP A 58 -18.51 4.97 0.29
C ASP A 58 -19.59 5.86 0.93
N ARG A 59 -20.61 5.24 1.53
CA ARG A 59 -21.71 5.94 2.22
C ARG A 59 -21.27 6.74 3.46
N HIS A 60 -20.08 6.46 3.97
CA HIS A 60 -19.48 7.11 5.14
C HIS A 60 -18.45 8.18 4.73
N GLY A 61 -18.25 8.39 3.43
CA GLY A 61 -17.30 9.37 2.89
C GLY A 61 -15.85 8.86 2.81
N ASN A 62 -15.59 7.60 3.10
CA ASN A 62 -14.25 7.01 2.94
C ASN A 62 -13.98 6.72 1.45
N PRO A 63 -12.73 6.78 0.98
CA PRO A 63 -12.37 6.36 -0.37
C PRO A 63 -12.84 4.93 -0.66
N LEU A 64 -13.44 4.73 -1.84
CA LEU A 64 -13.77 3.38 -2.28
C LEU A 64 -12.49 2.67 -2.71
N LEU A 65 -12.16 1.56 -2.05
CA LEU A 65 -10.96 0.79 -2.35
C LEU A 65 -11.27 -0.39 -3.27
N ILE A 66 -10.44 -0.58 -4.30
CA ILE A 66 -10.48 -1.74 -5.20
C ILE A 66 -9.28 -2.62 -4.90
N LYS A 67 -9.52 -3.92 -4.69
CA LYS A 67 -8.47 -4.94 -4.56
C LYS A 67 -8.02 -5.37 -5.96
N LEU A 68 -6.74 -5.24 -6.24
CA LEU A 68 -6.08 -5.77 -7.44
C LEU A 68 -5.11 -6.87 -7.04
N THR A 69 -5.21 -8.03 -7.67
CA THR A 69 -4.33 -9.18 -7.43
C THR A 69 -3.21 -9.22 -8.47
N GLY A 70 -2.00 -9.57 -8.04
CA GLY A 70 -0.82 -9.55 -8.89
C GLY A 70 0.49 -9.55 -8.11
N LYS A 71 1.59 -9.44 -8.83
CA LYS A 71 2.93 -9.34 -8.24
C LYS A 71 3.08 -7.98 -7.54
N VAL A 72 3.40 -8.01 -6.25
CA VAL A 72 3.59 -6.82 -5.41
C VAL A 72 5.05 -6.73 -4.98
N GLU A 73 5.70 -5.62 -5.31
CA GLU A 73 7.10 -5.36 -4.98
C GLU A 73 7.21 -4.00 -4.26
N PRO A 74 7.14 -3.98 -2.92
CA PRO A 74 7.34 -2.75 -2.15
C PRO A 74 8.83 -2.43 -2.03
N TYR A 75 9.16 -1.15 -2.01
CA TYR A 75 10.52 -0.64 -1.81
C TYR A 75 10.50 0.68 -1.04
N PHE A 76 11.56 0.97 -0.28
CA PHE A 76 11.72 2.30 0.33
C PHE A 76 12.26 3.30 -0.70
N ARG A 77 11.69 4.50 -0.72
CA ARG A 77 12.11 5.59 -1.61
C ARG A 77 13.28 6.40 -1.03
N ASP A 78 13.59 6.22 0.25
CA ASP A 78 14.70 6.87 0.96
C ASP A 78 16.09 6.44 0.44
N GLN A 79 16.20 5.32 -0.29
CA GLN A 79 17.47 4.80 -0.83
C GLN A 79 17.94 5.47 -2.14
N LYS A 80 17.61 6.74 -2.36
CA LYS A 80 18.01 7.46 -3.58
C LYS A 80 19.06 8.54 -3.33
#